data_AF-I0HVQ9-F1
#
_entry.id   AF-I0HVQ9-F1
#
_cell.length_a   1.000
_cell.length_b   1.000
_cell.length_c   1.000
_cell.angle_alpha   90.00
_cell.angle_beta   90.00
_cell.angle_gamma   90.00
#
_symmetry.space_group_name_H-M   'P 1'
#
loop_
_entity.id
_entity.type
_entity.pdbx_description
1 polymer ?
#
loop_
_entity_poly.entity_id
_entity_poly.type
_entity_poly.pdbx_seq_one_letter_code
_entity_poly.pdbx_strand_id
1 'polypeptide(L)'
;MSLPPLSHHEILALVAPLSRRGCRVDLAASDRLARRLVFRAAEHAATESLPAIHDQLELDCSAEGRFRLARVLTMAGARARLEAAGADAGELHDRLMAVAPQRAFSAGEGWTVARDYAVDGDGEDGLVLQRGVARIAGVLTLTLALPAVRRMSAELTLAATGGHELELPEDLLAVLGWNWAPLARKPGGWESRLRVPGSIAQRCRRAEAELDRAAAHLAQTLAEPPARYHERLAAARWVAAFRRAIPSLTAVALVATVALMPHGGDDRREPGLWFVLYHLPTLVLALSFCVQEMPRFEIPPLPRRSAAADWRRAPRPARA
;
A
#
# COMPACT_ATOMS: atom_id res chain seq x y z
N MET A 1 32.22 10.66 12.01
CA MET A 1 33.14 11.48 11.20
C MET A 1 32.57 11.53 9.78
N SER A 2 32.40 12.72 9.21
CA SER A 2 31.93 12.90 7.82
C SER A 2 33.04 12.52 6.84
N LEU A 3 32.70 11.78 5.79
CA LEU A 3 33.66 11.40 4.74
C LEU A 3 34.16 12.63 3.98
N PRO A 4 35.37 12.56 3.39
CA PRO A 4 35.83 13.63 2.52
C PRO A 4 34.87 13.80 1.33
N PRO A 5 34.69 15.05 0.87
CA PRO A 5 33.91 15.32 -0.34
C PRO A 5 34.53 14.61 -1.54
N LEU A 6 33.72 14.26 -2.54
CA LEU A 6 34.22 13.65 -3.78
C LEU A 6 35.24 14.57 -4.47
N SER A 7 36.46 14.08 -4.67
CA SER A 7 37.49 14.72 -5.49
C SER A 7 37.14 14.66 -6.98
N HIS A 8 37.77 15.52 -7.78
CA HIS A 8 37.54 15.52 -9.24
C HIS A 8 37.90 14.17 -9.88
N HIS A 9 39.00 13.55 -9.43
CA HIS A 9 39.44 12.26 -9.94
C HIS A 9 38.46 11.13 -9.57
N GLU A 10 37.95 11.11 -8.33
CA GLU A 10 36.92 10.16 -7.93
C GLU A 10 35.65 10.31 -8.77
N ILE A 11 35.19 11.55 -9.03
CA ILE A 11 34.01 11.78 -9.87
C ILE A 11 34.22 11.21 -11.27
N LEU A 12 35.37 11.45 -11.90
CA LEU A 12 35.67 10.91 -13.24
C LEU A 12 35.67 9.38 -13.25
N ALA A 13 36.25 8.74 -12.23
CA ALA A 13 36.27 7.29 -12.11
C ALA A 13 34.85 6.71 -11.93
N LEU A 14 34.02 7.34 -11.09
CA LEU A 14 32.65 6.91 -10.79
C LEU A 14 31.69 7.10 -11.97
N VAL A 15 31.85 8.19 -12.71
CA VAL A 15 30.98 8.54 -13.84
C VAL A 15 31.34 7.75 -15.10
N ALA A 16 32.61 7.35 -15.27
CA ALA A 16 33.10 6.64 -16.45
C ALA A 16 32.23 5.45 -16.92
N PRO A 17 31.84 4.47 -16.07
CA PRO A 17 31.01 3.35 -16.52
C PRO A 17 29.61 3.79 -16.98
N LEU A 18 29.04 4.84 -16.38
CA LEU A 18 27.72 5.37 -16.72
C LEU A 18 27.78 6.23 -17.99
N SER A 19 28.84 7.01 -18.18
CA SER A 19 29.05 7.81 -19.39
C SER A 19 29.32 6.97 -20.64
N ARG A 20 30.00 5.82 -20.51
CA ARG A 20 30.10 4.85 -21.60
C ARG A 20 28.74 4.32 -22.07
N ARG A 21 27.72 4.38 -21.20
CA ARG A 21 26.33 4.00 -21.49
C ARG A 21 25.45 5.20 -21.86
N GLY A 22 26.06 6.34 -22.19
CA GLY A 22 25.36 7.54 -22.63
C GLY A 22 24.86 8.47 -21.51
N CYS A 23 25.06 8.12 -20.24
CA CYS A 23 24.65 8.99 -19.14
C CYS A 23 25.56 10.21 -19.02
N ARG A 24 24.98 11.40 -18.93
CA ARG A 24 25.72 12.66 -18.74
C ARG A 24 25.51 13.17 -17.32
N VAL A 25 26.60 13.36 -16.57
CA VAL A 25 26.52 13.93 -15.22
C VAL A 25 26.04 15.38 -15.27
N ASP A 26 25.18 15.74 -14.33
CA ASP A 26 24.77 17.10 -14.04
C ASP A 26 25.52 17.58 -12.79
N LEU A 27 26.62 18.30 -13.01
CA LEU A 27 27.47 18.79 -11.93
C LEU A 27 26.77 19.86 -11.06
N ALA A 28 25.79 20.57 -11.60
CA ALA A 28 25.05 21.60 -10.86
C ALA A 28 24.03 20.97 -9.90
N ALA A 29 23.42 19.84 -10.30
CA ALA A 29 22.50 19.09 -9.46
C ALA A 29 23.20 18.09 -8.50
N SER A 30 24.49 17.83 -8.71
CA SER A 30 25.30 16.92 -7.89
C SER A 30 25.77 17.56 -6.58
N ASP A 31 25.92 16.77 -5.53
CA ASP A 31 26.42 17.20 -4.23
C ASP A 31 27.67 16.40 -3.85
N ARG A 32 28.83 17.06 -3.96
CA ARG A 32 30.13 16.46 -3.66
C ARG A 32 30.33 16.20 -2.17
N LEU A 33 29.72 17.01 -1.30
CA LEU A 33 29.81 16.86 0.16
C LEU A 33 28.97 15.69 0.63
N ALA A 34 27.77 15.55 0.08
CA ALA A 34 26.90 14.39 0.31
C ALA A 34 27.32 13.13 -0.48
N ARG A 35 28.37 13.22 -1.31
CA ARG A 35 28.86 12.14 -2.18
C ARG A 35 27.77 11.57 -3.10
N ARG A 36 26.92 12.46 -3.62
CA ARG A 36 25.78 12.17 -4.50
C ARG A 36 26.00 12.79 -5.88
N LEU A 37 25.94 11.98 -6.92
CA LEU A 37 26.05 12.42 -8.31
C LEU A 37 24.70 12.27 -9.00
N VAL A 38 24.27 13.32 -9.69
CA VAL A 38 23.00 13.36 -10.42
C VAL A 38 23.31 13.38 -11.92
N PHE A 39 22.51 12.65 -12.70
CA PHE A 39 22.64 12.61 -14.16
C PHE A 39 21.51 13.42 -14.81
N ARG A 40 21.77 13.91 -16.02
CA ARG A 40 20.75 14.60 -16.82
C ARG A 40 19.59 13.66 -17.10
N ALA A 41 18.38 14.19 -16.94
CA ALA A 41 17.17 13.42 -17.18
C ALA A 41 17.04 13.05 -18.67
N ALA A 42 16.60 11.82 -18.92
CA ALA A 42 16.08 11.37 -20.21
C ALA A 42 14.55 11.52 -20.21
N GLU A 43 13.97 11.72 -21.39
CA GLU A 43 12.53 11.77 -21.56
C GLU A 43 12.08 10.56 -22.40
N HIS A 44 11.10 9.84 -21.88
CA HIS A 44 10.43 8.75 -22.58
C HIS A 44 9.10 9.26 -23.10
N ALA A 45 8.86 9.09 -24.40
CA ALA A 45 7.64 9.56 -25.04
C ALA A 45 6.38 8.94 -24.41
N ALA A 46 5.29 9.69 -24.47
CA ALA A 46 3.98 9.20 -24.05
C ALA A 46 3.58 7.96 -24.87
N THR A 47 2.89 7.03 -24.22
CA THR A 47 2.23 5.89 -24.86
C THR A 47 0.72 6.12 -24.88
N GLU A 48 -0.04 5.20 -25.47
CA GLU A 48 -1.52 5.27 -25.44
C GLU A 48 -2.09 5.27 -24.01
N SER A 49 -1.40 4.61 -23.06
CA SER A 49 -1.87 4.40 -21.70
C SER A 49 -1.21 5.31 -20.65
N LEU A 50 -0.04 5.87 -20.95
CA LEU A 50 0.74 6.64 -20.00
C LEU A 50 1.29 7.93 -20.62
N PRO A 51 1.24 9.07 -19.91
CA PRO A 51 1.95 10.29 -20.29
C PRO A 51 3.46 10.09 -20.43
N ALA A 52 4.14 11.12 -20.95
CA ALA A 52 5.59 11.15 -21.00
C ALA A 52 6.21 10.98 -19.59
N ILE A 53 7.32 10.24 -19.52
CA ILE A 53 8.02 9.92 -18.28
C ILE A 53 9.39 10.59 -18.32
N HIS A 54 9.70 11.40 -17.31
CA HIS A 54 11.06 11.90 -17.10
C HIS A 54 11.81 10.94 -16.19
N ASP A 55 13.01 10.56 -16.63
CA ASP A 55 13.83 9.51 -16.04
C ASP A 55 15.21 10.06 -15.67
N GLN A 56 15.51 10.06 -14.38
CA GLN A 56 16.71 10.65 -13.83
C GLN A 56 17.47 9.64 -12.97
N LEU A 57 18.77 9.55 -13.17
CA LEU A 57 19.64 8.70 -12.34
C LEU A 57 20.33 9.52 -11.26
N GLU A 58 20.43 8.91 -10.08
CA GLU A 58 21.15 9.42 -8.90
C GLU A 58 22.09 8.32 -8.40
N LEU A 59 23.38 8.61 -8.26
CA LEU A 59 24.38 7.70 -7.73
C LEU A 59 24.87 8.22 -6.37
N ASP A 60 24.59 7.47 -5.32
CA ASP A 60 25.11 7.70 -3.97
C ASP A 60 26.31 6.79 -3.71
N CYS A 61 27.41 7.39 -3.23
CA CYS A 61 28.67 6.68 -3.00
C CYS A 61 28.97 6.58 -1.50
N SER A 62 28.96 5.37 -0.95
CA SER A 62 29.35 5.11 0.44
C SER A 62 30.89 5.10 0.61
N ALA A 63 31.35 5.14 1.86
CA ALA A 63 32.78 5.01 2.20
C ALA A 63 33.38 3.66 1.80
N GLU A 64 32.56 2.61 1.83
CA GLU A 64 32.99 1.21 1.81
C GLU A 64 33.14 0.66 0.38
N GLY A 65 33.22 1.54 -0.63
CA GLY A 65 33.23 1.13 -2.03
C GLY A 65 31.90 0.51 -2.50
N ARG A 66 30.81 0.69 -1.73
CA ARG A 66 29.46 0.32 -2.17
C ARG A 66 28.74 1.52 -2.75
N PHE A 67 28.07 1.26 -3.86
CA PHE A 67 27.26 2.21 -4.60
C PHE A 67 25.78 1.90 -4.38
N ARG A 68 24.99 2.97 -4.35
CA ARG A 68 23.55 2.91 -4.47
C ARG A 68 23.18 3.74 -5.68
N LEU A 69 22.66 3.08 -6.71
CA LEU A 69 22.14 3.76 -7.89
C LEU A 69 20.62 3.77 -7.77
N ALA A 70 20.04 4.95 -7.92
CA ALA A 70 18.60 5.13 -7.94
C ALA A 70 18.16 5.74 -9.27
N ARG A 71 17.07 5.20 -9.80
CA ARG A 71 16.35 5.70 -10.97
C ARG A 71 15.05 6.33 -10.49
N VAL A 72 14.98 7.65 -10.60
CA VAL A 72 13.83 8.46 -10.25
C VAL A 72 13.02 8.70 -11.51
N LEU A 73 11.78 8.22 -11.50
CA LEU A 73 10.85 8.38 -12.59
C LEU A 73 9.75 9.34 -12.16
N THR A 74 9.39 10.27 -13.04
CA THR A 74 8.27 11.20 -12.81
C THR A 74 7.32 11.22 -13.99
N MET A 75 6.01 11.20 -13.70
CA MET A 75 4.95 11.12 -14.69
C MET A 75 3.73 11.89 -14.19
N ALA A 76 3.32 12.95 -14.90
CA ALA A 76 2.16 13.79 -14.52
C ALA A 76 2.13 14.18 -13.02
N GLY A 77 3.31 14.51 -12.47
CA GLY A 77 3.52 14.86 -11.07
C GLY A 77 3.61 13.67 -10.10
N ALA A 78 3.26 12.45 -10.50
CA ALA A 78 3.55 11.23 -9.74
C ALA A 78 5.04 10.91 -9.80
N ARG A 79 5.60 10.31 -8.75
CA ARG A 79 7.03 10.01 -8.63
C ARG A 79 7.23 8.58 -8.15
N ALA A 80 8.09 7.84 -8.83
CA ALA A 80 8.54 6.49 -8.49
C ALA A 80 10.07 6.47 -8.35
N ARG A 81 10.59 5.57 -7.52
CA ARG A 81 12.03 5.35 -7.32
C ARG A 81 12.37 3.86 -7.41
N LEU A 82 13.25 3.49 -8.33
CA LEU A 82 13.87 2.17 -8.36
C LEU A 82 15.28 2.30 -7.80
N GLU A 83 15.68 1.41 -6.90
CA GLU A 83 16.98 1.48 -6.24
C GLU A 83 17.70 0.13 -6.30
N ALA A 84 18.98 0.16 -6.64
CA ALA A 84 19.86 -0.99 -6.61
C ALA A 84 21.13 -0.65 -5.80
N ALA A 85 21.66 -1.61 -5.05
CA ALA A 85 22.91 -1.46 -4.32
C ALA A 85 23.94 -2.55 -4.70
N GLY A 86 25.22 -2.19 -4.74
CA GLY A 86 26.27 -3.09 -5.24
C GLY A 86 27.66 -2.48 -5.19
N ALA A 87 28.65 -3.20 -5.70
CA ALA A 87 30.04 -2.75 -5.76
C ALA A 87 30.44 -2.18 -7.13
N ASP A 88 29.65 -2.43 -8.19
CA ASP A 88 29.92 -1.94 -9.54
C ASP A 88 28.76 -1.06 -10.04
N ALA A 89 29.04 0.20 -10.35
CA ALA A 89 28.04 1.16 -10.82
C ALA A 89 27.50 0.86 -12.23
N GLY A 90 28.30 0.21 -13.08
CA GLY A 90 27.90 -0.23 -14.41
C GLY A 90 26.91 -1.39 -14.34
N GLU A 91 27.18 -2.40 -13.51
CA GLU A 91 26.24 -3.52 -13.30
C GLU A 91 24.91 -3.04 -12.69
N LEU A 92 24.99 -2.08 -11.74
CA LEU A 92 23.79 -1.47 -11.16
C LEU A 92 22.95 -0.75 -12.22
N HIS A 93 23.61 -0.05 -13.14
CA HIS A 93 22.92 0.62 -14.23
C HIS A 93 22.23 -0.38 -15.16
N ASP A 94 22.94 -1.43 -15.58
CA ASP A 94 22.37 -2.44 -16.48
C ASP A 94 21.14 -3.10 -15.84
N ARG A 95 21.19 -3.41 -14.54
CA ARG A 95 20.04 -3.93 -13.77
C ARG A 95 18.86 -2.96 -13.74
N LEU A 96 19.08 -1.67 -13.47
CA LEU A 96 18.00 -0.69 -13.45
C LEU A 96 17.41 -0.40 -14.83
N MET A 97 18.22 -0.47 -15.89
CA MET A 97 17.77 -0.23 -17.27
C MET A 97 17.05 -1.44 -17.86
N ALA A 98 17.30 -2.64 -17.36
CA ALA A 98 16.53 -3.83 -17.73
C ALA A 98 15.03 -3.72 -17.36
N VAL A 99 14.69 -2.85 -16.41
CA VAL A 99 13.31 -2.58 -16.01
C VAL A 99 12.74 -1.45 -16.86
N ALA A 100 11.64 -1.70 -17.57
CA ALA A 100 10.98 -0.67 -18.37
C ALA A 100 10.43 0.46 -17.47
N PRO A 101 10.61 1.75 -17.80
CA PRO A 101 10.14 2.85 -16.96
C PRO A 101 8.62 2.83 -16.73
N GLN A 102 7.85 2.31 -17.69
CA GLN A 102 6.40 2.15 -17.60
C GLN A 102 5.99 1.19 -16.48
N ARG A 103 6.86 0.23 -16.11
CA ARG A 103 6.58 -0.75 -15.04
C ARG A 103 6.31 -0.09 -13.68
N ALA A 104 6.90 1.07 -13.46
CA ALA A 104 6.77 1.83 -12.22
C ALA A 104 5.42 2.54 -12.07
N PHE A 105 4.60 2.58 -13.12
CA PHE A 105 3.35 3.30 -13.14
C PHE A 105 2.18 2.42 -13.57
N SER A 106 0.99 2.80 -13.13
CA SER A 106 -0.28 2.39 -13.72
C SER A 106 -1.23 3.57 -13.65
N ALA A 107 -2.13 3.69 -14.61
CA ALA A 107 -3.10 4.77 -14.65
C ALA A 107 -4.43 4.25 -15.19
N GLY A 108 -5.49 4.95 -14.82
CA GLY A 108 -6.83 4.74 -15.33
C GLY A 108 -7.66 6.00 -15.13
N GLU A 109 -8.96 5.91 -15.38
CA GLU A 109 -9.86 7.05 -15.24
C GLU A 109 -9.86 7.58 -13.79
N GLY A 110 -9.41 8.82 -13.60
CA GLY A 110 -9.39 9.47 -12.30
C GLY A 110 -8.35 8.94 -11.32
N TRP A 111 -7.39 8.10 -11.73
CA TRP A 111 -6.31 7.65 -10.84
C TRP A 111 -4.98 7.41 -11.52
N THR A 112 -3.91 7.53 -10.75
CA THR A 112 -2.54 7.19 -11.18
C THR A 112 -1.78 6.61 -9.99
N VAL A 113 -1.08 5.50 -10.20
CA VAL A 113 -0.20 4.87 -9.21
C VAL A 113 1.25 5.00 -9.66
N ALA A 114 2.11 5.35 -8.71
CA ALA A 114 3.56 5.26 -8.85
C ALA A 114 4.13 4.29 -7.81
N ARG A 115 5.16 3.52 -8.16
CA ARG A 115 5.69 2.43 -7.34
C ARG A 115 7.19 2.54 -7.17
N ASP A 116 7.62 2.39 -5.91
CA ASP A 116 9.02 2.35 -5.53
C ASP A 116 9.47 0.90 -5.36
N TYR A 117 10.63 0.58 -5.91
CA TYR A 117 11.19 -0.77 -5.95
C TYR A 117 12.63 -0.81 -5.44
N ALA A 118 12.97 -1.86 -4.72
CA ALA A 118 14.35 -2.35 -4.69
C ALA A 118 14.55 -3.35 -5.84
N VAL A 119 15.73 -3.31 -6.44
CA VAL A 119 16.15 -4.21 -7.53
C VAL A 119 17.28 -5.09 -7.01
N ASP A 120 16.90 -6.25 -6.46
CA ASP A 120 17.79 -7.19 -5.75
C ASP A 120 18.23 -8.37 -6.64
N GLY A 121 18.24 -8.19 -7.96
CA GLY A 121 18.62 -9.20 -8.94
C GLY A 121 18.46 -8.69 -10.37
N ASP A 122 18.48 -9.61 -11.33
CA ASP A 122 18.32 -9.28 -12.74
C ASP A 122 16.85 -9.34 -13.18
N GLY A 123 16.46 -8.40 -14.02
CA GLY A 123 15.13 -8.36 -14.65
C GLY A 123 13.97 -8.14 -13.68
N GLU A 124 12.77 -8.53 -14.10
CA GLU A 124 11.53 -8.25 -13.37
C GLU A 124 11.35 -9.11 -12.10
N ASP A 125 11.96 -10.30 -12.06
CA ASP A 125 11.87 -11.19 -10.89
C ASP A 125 12.70 -10.69 -9.69
N GLY A 126 13.66 -9.79 -9.94
CA GLY A 126 14.45 -9.09 -8.91
C GLY A 126 13.73 -7.87 -8.30
N LEU A 127 12.52 -7.53 -8.76
CA LEU A 127 11.78 -6.37 -8.27
C LEU A 127 11.07 -6.66 -6.95
N VAL A 128 11.43 -5.89 -5.93
CA VAL A 128 10.80 -5.92 -4.61
C VAL A 128 10.09 -4.61 -4.36
N LEU A 129 8.75 -4.64 -4.37
CA LEU A 129 7.93 -3.46 -4.07
C LEU A 129 8.21 -3.00 -2.65
N GLN A 130 8.55 -1.72 -2.48
CA GLN A 130 8.75 -1.10 -1.17
C GLN A 130 7.58 -0.19 -0.80
N ARG A 131 7.13 0.62 -1.77
CA ARG A 131 6.06 1.59 -1.56
C ARG A 131 5.27 1.78 -2.85
N GLY A 132 3.98 2.04 -2.74
CA GLY A 132 3.15 2.49 -3.85
C GLY A 132 2.33 3.70 -3.44
N VAL A 133 2.22 4.70 -4.31
CA VAL A 133 1.46 5.92 -4.08
C VAL A 133 0.45 6.09 -5.20
N ALA A 134 -0.83 5.99 -4.86
CA ALA A 134 -1.94 6.26 -5.75
C ALA A 134 -2.49 7.67 -5.49
N ARG A 135 -2.65 8.44 -6.55
CA ARG A 135 -3.37 9.72 -6.56
C ARG A 135 -4.73 9.49 -7.18
N ILE A 136 -5.78 9.92 -6.48
CA ILE A 136 -7.17 9.68 -6.85
C ILE A 136 -7.89 11.03 -6.99
N ALA A 137 -8.37 11.29 -8.21
CA ALA A 137 -9.17 12.46 -8.60
C ALA A 137 -8.60 13.81 -8.13
N GLY A 138 -7.29 13.90 -7.89
CA GLY A 138 -6.63 15.09 -7.34
C GLY A 138 -6.97 15.45 -5.89
N VAL A 139 -7.85 14.68 -5.23
CA VAL A 139 -8.38 14.99 -3.89
C VAL A 139 -7.89 14.05 -2.79
N LEU A 140 -7.40 12.86 -3.16
CA LEU A 140 -7.00 11.83 -2.22
C LEU A 140 -5.69 11.18 -2.66
N THR A 141 -4.78 10.96 -1.71
CA THR A 141 -3.58 10.17 -1.91
C THR A 141 -3.65 8.92 -1.03
N LEU A 142 -3.54 7.74 -1.65
CA LEU A 142 -3.41 6.45 -0.97
C LEU A 142 -1.94 6.02 -1.06
N THR A 143 -1.30 5.80 0.08
CA THR A 143 0.07 5.26 0.15
C THR A 143 0.03 3.86 0.74
N LEU A 144 0.62 2.91 0.02
CA LEU A 144 0.91 1.56 0.47
C LEU A 144 2.39 1.46 0.80
N ALA A 145 2.73 1.08 2.03
CA ALA A 145 4.09 0.70 2.41
C ALA A 145 4.14 -0.82 2.59
N LEU A 146 5.07 -1.49 1.91
CA LEU A 146 5.25 -2.93 2.00
C LEU A 146 6.52 -3.25 2.80
N PRO A 147 6.40 -3.72 4.05
CA PRO A 147 7.56 -4.11 4.82
C PRO A 147 8.30 -5.29 4.17
N ALA A 148 9.63 -5.19 4.13
CA ALA A 148 10.52 -6.26 3.66
C ALA A 148 10.41 -7.53 4.54
N VAL A 149 9.96 -7.38 5.79
CA VAL A 149 9.80 -8.48 6.74
C VAL A 149 8.64 -9.39 6.31
N ARG A 150 8.91 -10.70 6.23
CA ARG A 150 7.90 -11.71 5.94
C ARG A 150 6.81 -11.72 7.00
N ARG A 151 5.57 -12.01 6.60
CA ARG A 151 4.35 -12.09 7.44
C ARG A 151 3.82 -10.76 8.00
N MET A 152 4.49 -9.62 7.76
CA MET A 152 3.88 -8.32 8.05
C MET A 152 2.88 -7.93 6.95
N SER A 153 1.76 -7.34 7.39
CA SER A 153 0.77 -6.74 6.49
C SER A 153 1.33 -5.47 5.88
N ALA A 154 0.89 -5.12 4.67
CA ALA A 154 1.19 -3.81 4.11
C ALA A 154 0.38 -2.75 4.88
N GLU A 155 1.01 -1.61 5.11
CA GLU A 155 0.38 -0.47 5.77
C GLU A 155 -0.20 0.45 4.70
N LEU A 156 -1.43 0.92 4.93
CA LEU A 156 -2.13 1.82 4.02
C LEU A 156 -2.42 3.12 4.76
N THR A 157 -2.12 4.23 4.12
CA THR A 157 -2.48 5.57 4.61
C THR A 157 -3.24 6.32 3.52
N LEU A 158 -4.32 6.98 3.90
CA LEU A 158 -5.09 7.85 3.03
C LEU A 158 -4.99 9.27 3.57
N ALA A 159 -4.62 10.20 2.70
CA ALA A 159 -4.54 11.62 3.03
C ALA A 159 -5.32 12.43 2.00
N ALA A 160 -6.21 13.30 2.47
CA ALA A 160 -6.87 14.25 1.61
C ALA A 160 -5.85 15.29 1.12
N THR A 161 -5.95 15.67 -0.14
CA THR A 161 -5.04 16.62 -0.81
C THR A 161 -5.73 17.99 -0.91
N GLY A 162 -4.96 19.08 -0.95
CA GLY A 162 -5.51 20.42 -1.23
C GLY A 162 -6.39 21.02 -0.13
N GLY A 163 -6.24 20.58 1.13
CA GLY A 163 -7.01 21.12 2.26
C GLY A 163 -8.47 20.66 2.33
N HIS A 164 -8.86 19.68 1.49
CA HIS A 164 -10.18 19.08 1.57
C HIS A 164 -10.33 18.24 2.84
N GLU A 165 -11.45 18.38 3.54
CA GLU A 165 -11.85 17.43 4.59
C GLU A 165 -12.89 16.47 3.99
N LEU A 166 -12.55 15.19 3.91
CA LEU A 166 -13.44 14.16 3.40
C LEU A 166 -14.09 13.40 4.57
N GLU A 167 -15.31 12.92 4.39
CA GLU A 167 -15.95 11.96 5.29
C GLU A 167 -16.02 10.59 4.62
N LEU A 168 -15.01 9.76 4.90
CA LEU A 168 -14.89 8.42 4.32
C LEU A 168 -15.49 7.35 5.26
N PRO A 169 -16.27 6.39 4.74
CA PRO A 169 -16.77 5.25 5.50
C PRO A 169 -15.62 4.34 5.98
N GLU A 170 -15.76 3.76 7.17
CA GLU A 170 -14.77 2.84 7.72
C GLU A 170 -14.65 1.55 6.90
N ASP A 171 -15.70 1.16 6.18
CA ASP A 171 -15.72 -0.04 5.34
C ASP A 171 -15.21 0.20 3.91
N LEU A 172 -14.77 1.43 3.57
CA LEU A 172 -14.39 1.83 2.23
C LEU A 172 -13.38 0.89 1.55
N LEU A 173 -12.37 0.41 2.29
CA LEU A 173 -11.44 -0.60 1.78
C LEU A 173 -11.84 -2.03 2.12
N ALA A 174 -12.53 -2.22 3.25
CA ALA A 174 -12.93 -3.55 3.73
C ALA A 174 -13.86 -4.30 2.75
N VAL A 175 -14.65 -3.56 1.97
CA VAL A 175 -15.52 -4.09 0.90
C VAL A 175 -14.75 -4.77 -0.24
N LEU A 176 -13.46 -4.49 -0.41
CA LEU A 176 -12.64 -5.11 -1.47
C LEU A 176 -12.30 -6.59 -1.19
N GLY A 177 -12.46 -7.04 0.06
CA GLY A 177 -12.36 -8.45 0.42
C GLY A 177 -11.73 -8.72 1.78
N TRP A 178 -11.47 -9.99 2.04
CA TRP A 178 -10.99 -10.51 3.34
C TRP A 178 -9.61 -10.04 3.76
N ASN A 179 -8.77 -9.63 2.81
CA ASN A 179 -7.42 -9.16 3.09
C ASN A 179 -7.36 -7.69 3.50
N TRP A 180 -8.49 -6.98 3.42
CA TRP A 180 -8.56 -5.54 3.65
C TRP A 180 -9.09 -5.27 5.05
N ALA A 181 -8.30 -4.55 5.85
CA ALA A 181 -8.75 -4.05 7.15
C ALA A 181 -9.67 -2.83 6.96
N PRO A 182 -10.66 -2.63 7.85
CA PRO A 182 -11.37 -1.37 7.99
C PRO A 182 -10.44 -0.16 8.08
N LEU A 183 -10.96 0.96 7.59
CA LEU A 183 -10.33 2.25 7.62
C LEU A 183 -10.54 2.89 9.00
N ALA A 184 -9.44 3.24 9.67
CA ALA A 184 -9.45 3.93 10.95
C ALA A 184 -9.07 5.40 10.77
N ARG A 185 -9.88 6.32 11.29
CA ARG A 185 -9.57 7.75 11.24
C ARG A 185 -8.44 8.10 12.23
N LYS A 186 -7.46 8.88 11.76
CA LYS A 186 -6.30 9.37 12.53
C LYS A 186 -6.10 10.87 12.33
N PRO A 187 -5.31 11.55 13.19
CA PRO A 187 -4.91 12.93 12.94
C PRO A 187 -4.16 12.99 11.59
N GLY A 188 -4.67 13.77 10.64
CA GLY A 188 -4.06 13.94 9.31
C GLY A 188 -4.55 12.97 8.22
N GLY A 189 -5.46 12.05 8.51
CA GLY A 189 -6.03 11.17 7.47
C GLY A 189 -6.65 9.89 8.01
N TRP A 190 -6.43 8.80 7.29
CA TRP A 190 -6.91 7.48 7.66
C TRP A 190 -5.84 6.41 7.47
N GLU A 191 -5.94 5.35 8.27
CA GLU A 191 -5.04 4.20 8.23
C GLU A 191 -5.83 2.92 7.97
N SER A 192 -5.23 1.99 7.23
CA SER A 192 -5.74 0.64 7.03
C SER A 192 -4.55 -0.32 6.83
N ARG A 193 -4.83 -1.60 6.67
CA ARG A 193 -3.84 -2.65 6.43
C ARG A 193 -4.33 -3.60 5.35
N LEU A 194 -3.36 -4.15 4.62
CA LEU A 194 -3.60 -5.15 3.58
C LEU A 194 -2.81 -6.42 3.88
N ARG A 195 -3.51 -7.57 3.95
CA ARG A 195 -2.85 -8.88 3.95
C ARG A 195 -2.28 -9.16 2.58
N VAL A 196 -1.00 -9.51 2.56
CA VAL A 196 -0.38 -10.01 1.35
C VAL A 196 0.34 -11.33 1.68
N PRO A 197 -0.36 -12.48 1.57
CA PRO A 197 0.25 -13.78 1.81
C PRO A 197 1.11 -14.22 0.61
N GLY A 198 2.04 -15.14 0.85
CA GLY A 198 2.86 -15.79 -0.19
C GLY A 198 4.36 -15.51 -0.07
N SER A 199 5.10 -16.00 -1.07
CA SER A 199 6.52 -15.70 -1.25
C SER A 199 6.75 -14.21 -1.54
N ILE A 200 7.99 -13.72 -1.47
CA ILE A 200 8.29 -12.28 -1.70
C ILE A 200 7.79 -11.83 -3.09
N ALA A 201 8.07 -12.59 -4.15
CA ALA A 201 7.61 -12.28 -5.50
C ALA A 201 6.07 -12.29 -5.62
N GLN A 202 5.40 -13.28 -5.01
CA GLN A 202 3.94 -13.32 -4.96
C GLN A 202 3.36 -12.13 -4.18
N ARG A 203 4.01 -11.75 -3.07
CA ARG A 203 3.62 -10.60 -2.26
C ARG A 203 3.71 -9.31 -3.07
N CYS A 204 4.81 -9.08 -3.78
CA CYS A 204 4.95 -7.87 -4.59
C CYS A 204 3.85 -7.80 -5.66
N ARG A 205 3.70 -8.85 -6.47
CA ARG A 205 2.65 -8.89 -7.51
C ARG A 205 1.24 -8.69 -6.96
N ARG A 206 0.92 -9.31 -5.82
CA ARG A 206 -0.39 -9.16 -5.20
C ARG A 206 -0.60 -7.77 -4.61
N ALA A 207 0.41 -7.20 -3.94
CA ALA A 207 0.33 -5.85 -3.40
C ALA A 207 0.12 -4.82 -4.53
N GLU A 208 0.78 -4.99 -5.68
CA GLU A 208 0.58 -4.14 -6.85
C GLU A 208 -0.84 -4.24 -7.41
N ALA A 209 -1.34 -5.45 -7.62
CA ALA A 209 -2.68 -5.67 -8.16
C ALA A 209 -3.78 -5.14 -7.22
N GLU A 210 -3.62 -5.36 -5.91
CA GLU A 210 -4.55 -4.86 -4.89
C GLU A 210 -4.47 -3.33 -4.76
N LEU A 211 -3.29 -2.72 -4.93
CA LEU A 211 -3.15 -1.26 -4.97
C LEU A 211 -3.88 -0.65 -6.17
N ASP A 212 -3.72 -1.22 -7.37
CA ASP A 212 -4.41 -0.77 -8.58
C ASP A 212 -5.93 -0.92 -8.43
N ARG A 213 -6.37 -2.07 -7.89
CA ARG A 213 -7.79 -2.32 -7.61
C ARG A 213 -8.35 -1.30 -6.62
N ALA A 214 -7.61 -0.97 -5.56
CA ALA A 214 -8.03 0.04 -4.61
C ALA A 214 -8.05 1.45 -5.23
N ALA A 215 -7.05 1.80 -6.04
CA ALA A 215 -7.01 3.09 -6.73
C ALA A 215 -8.24 3.27 -7.65
N ALA A 216 -8.54 2.27 -8.47
CA ALA A 216 -9.72 2.27 -9.35
C ALA A 216 -11.04 2.31 -8.54
N HIS A 217 -11.14 1.53 -7.47
CA HIS A 217 -12.31 1.53 -6.60
C HIS A 217 -12.54 2.91 -5.95
N LEU A 218 -11.48 3.54 -5.43
CA LEU A 218 -11.55 4.86 -4.82
C LEU A 218 -11.91 5.93 -5.85
N ALA A 219 -11.33 5.89 -7.05
CA ALA A 219 -11.66 6.83 -8.13
C ALA A 219 -13.14 6.76 -8.48
N GLN A 220 -13.67 5.56 -8.70
CA GLN A 220 -15.08 5.37 -8.99
C GLN A 220 -15.98 5.81 -7.82
N THR A 221 -15.59 5.49 -6.58
CA THR A 221 -16.38 5.83 -5.40
C THR A 221 -16.45 7.34 -5.18
N LEU A 222 -15.34 8.06 -5.37
CA LEU A 222 -15.29 9.51 -5.20
C LEU A 222 -15.91 10.28 -6.37
N ALA A 223 -16.03 9.67 -7.56
CA ALA A 223 -16.76 10.25 -8.69
C ALA A 223 -18.28 10.19 -8.52
N GLU A 224 -18.79 9.29 -7.67
CA GLU A 224 -20.21 9.08 -7.42
C GLU A 224 -20.65 9.76 -6.11
N PRO A 225 -21.91 10.24 -6.00
CA PRO A 225 -22.46 10.69 -4.73
C PRO A 225 -22.45 9.58 -3.67
N PRO A 226 -22.28 9.89 -2.37
CA PRO A 226 -22.19 8.89 -1.30
C PRO A 226 -23.31 7.85 -1.29
N ALA A 227 -24.54 8.25 -1.62
CA ALA A 227 -25.69 7.34 -1.70
C ALA A 227 -25.47 6.17 -2.69
N ARG A 228 -24.85 6.41 -3.85
CA ARG A 228 -24.61 5.39 -4.88
C ARG A 228 -23.64 4.32 -4.41
N TYR A 229 -22.60 4.69 -3.67
CA TYR A 229 -21.69 3.75 -3.03
C TYR A 229 -22.45 2.79 -2.11
N HIS A 230 -23.34 3.33 -1.27
CA HIS A 230 -24.10 2.52 -0.32
C HIS A 230 -25.08 1.55 -0.99
N GLU A 231 -25.70 1.97 -2.10
CA GLU A 231 -26.60 1.13 -2.89
C GLU A 231 -25.83 0.04 -3.65
N ARG A 232 -24.78 0.41 -4.37
CA ARG A 232 -24.00 -0.48 -5.23
C ARG A 232 -23.25 -1.55 -4.44
N LEU A 233 -22.72 -1.21 -3.27
CA LEU A 233 -21.88 -2.10 -2.45
C LEU A 233 -22.60 -2.62 -1.21
N ALA A 234 -23.93 -2.52 -1.14
CA ALA A 234 -24.72 -2.92 0.03
C ALA A 234 -24.35 -4.32 0.57
N ALA A 235 -24.27 -5.33 -0.29
CA ALA A 235 -23.90 -6.69 0.09
C ALA A 235 -22.46 -6.78 0.63
N ALA A 236 -21.49 -6.16 -0.05
CA ALA A 236 -20.10 -6.16 0.37
C ALA A 236 -19.90 -5.44 1.72
N ARG A 237 -20.66 -4.36 1.96
CA ARG A 237 -20.67 -3.64 3.23
C ARG A 237 -21.22 -4.49 4.38
N TRP A 238 -22.30 -5.23 4.13
CA TRP A 238 -22.82 -6.19 5.11
C TRP A 238 -21.82 -7.30 5.42
N VAL A 239 -21.13 -7.83 4.42
CA VAL A 239 -20.05 -8.80 4.63
C VAL A 239 -18.91 -8.20 5.45
N ALA A 240 -18.51 -6.96 5.17
CA ALA A 240 -17.49 -6.24 5.94
C ALA A 240 -17.91 -6.02 7.40
N ALA A 241 -19.17 -5.62 7.63
CA ALA A 241 -19.72 -5.44 8.97
C ALA A 241 -19.77 -6.78 9.74
N PHE A 242 -20.23 -7.86 9.10
CA PHE A 242 -20.25 -9.20 9.69
C PHE A 242 -18.83 -9.68 10.05
N ARG A 243 -17.86 -9.48 9.14
CA ARG A 243 -16.45 -9.84 9.38
C ARG A 243 -15.89 -9.11 10.61
N ARG A 244 -16.23 -7.84 10.78
CA ARG A 244 -15.80 -7.06 11.95
C ARG A 244 -16.47 -7.53 13.25
N ALA A 245 -17.68 -8.08 13.17
CA ALA A 245 -18.39 -8.60 14.33
C ALA A 245 -17.89 -9.98 14.80
N ILE A 246 -17.04 -10.68 14.03
CA ILE A 246 -16.58 -12.05 14.35
C ILE A 246 -16.04 -12.16 15.79
N PRO A 247 -15.10 -11.33 16.28
CA PRO A 247 -14.60 -11.46 17.65
C PRO A 247 -15.69 -11.30 18.72
N SER A 248 -16.61 -10.34 18.53
CA SER A 248 -17.73 -10.12 19.45
C SER A 248 -18.70 -11.30 19.44
N LEU A 249 -19.02 -11.84 18.25
CA LEU A 249 -19.84 -13.04 18.10
C LEU A 249 -19.17 -14.27 18.72
N THR A 250 -17.86 -14.40 18.58
CA THR A 250 -17.03 -15.44 19.22
C THR A 250 -17.18 -15.39 20.74
N ALA A 251 -17.04 -14.21 21.35
CA ALA A 251 -17.21 -14.04 22.80
C ALA A 251 -18.63 -14.37 23.26
N VAL A 252 -19.66 -13.88 22.55
CA VAL A 252 -21.06 -14.17 22.86
C VAL A 252 -21.35 -15.67 22.74
N ALA A 253 -20.83 -16.34 21.71
CA ALA A 253 -21.00 -17.79 21.52
C ALA A 253 -20.36 -18.59 22.65
N LEU A 254 -19.18 -18.19 23.11
CA LEU A 254 -18.50 -18.80 24.27
C LEU A 254 -19.35 -18.67 25.54
N VAL A 255 -19.84 -17.47 25.84
CA VAL A 255 -20.71 -17.24 27.02
C VAL A 255 -22.02 -18.03 26.91
N ALA A 256 -22.64 -18.02 25.74
CA ALA A 256 -23.87 -18.77 25.49
C ALA A 256 -23.65 -20.29 25.68
N THR A 257 -22.52 -20.83 25.22
CA THR A 257 -22.20 -22.25 25.38
C THR A 257 -22.09 -22.64 26.85
N VAL A 258 -21.44 -21.82 27.67
CA VAL A 258 -21.37 -22.06 29.13
C VAL A 258 -22.74 -21.92 29.79
N ALA A 259 -23.53 -20.89 29.42
CA ALA A 259 -24.85 -20.66 30.00
C ALA A 259 -25.88 -21.74 29.61
N LEU A 260 -25.80 -22.26 28.39
CA LEU A 260 -26.62 -23.36 27.89
C LEU A 260 -26.12 -24.73 28.36
N MET A 261 -24.94 -24.79 29.01
CA MET A 261 -24.42 -26.02 29.59
C MET A 261 -25.36 -26.44 30.74
N PRO A 262 -26.04 -27.59 30.65
CA PRO A 262 -26.98 -28.00 31.67
C PRO A 262 -26.22 -28.34 32.96
N HIS A 263 -26.54 -27.62 34.04
CA HIS A 263 -25.89 -27.78 35.35
C HIS A 263 -26.44 -28.97 36.17
N GLY A 264 -27.25 -29.84 35.55
CA GLY A 264 -27.87 -31.00 36.18
C GLY A 264 -27.74 -32.24 35.30
N GLY A 265 -27.21 -33.32 35.89
CA GLY A 265 -26.97 -34.60 35.23
C GLY A 265 -28.28 -35.25 34.77
N ASP A 266 -28.32 -35.61 33.49
CA ASP A 266 -29.34 -36.51 32.98
C ASP A 266 -28.72 -37.39 31.89
N ASP A 267 -28.76 -38.70 32.13
CA ASP A 267 -27.94 -39.76 31.53
C ASP A 267 -28.43 -40.20 30.13
N ARG A 268 -29.26 -39.37 29.47
CA ARG A 268 -29.97 -39.70 28.23
C ARG A 268 -29.86 -38.62 27.17
N ARG A 269 -28.63 -38.21 26.81
CA ARG A 269 -28.42 -37.23 25.73
C ARG A 269 -27.64 -37.83 24.56
N GLU A 270 -28.09 -37.51 23.35
CA GLU A 270 -27.47 -37.95 22.10
C GLU A 270 -25.99 -37.52 22.05
N PRO A 271 -25.04 -38.48 21.92
CA PRO A 271 -23.60 -38.22 22.00
C PRO A 271 -23.09 -37.15 21.01
N GLY A 272 -23.74 -37.01 19.86
CA GLY A 272 -23.29 -36.11 18.79
C GLY A 272 -23.46 -34.62 19.12
N LEU A 273 -24.55 -34.23 19.79
CA LEU A 273 -24.83 -32.82 20.12
C LEU A 273 -23.86 -32.29 21.18
N TRP A 274 -23.50 -33.13 22.15
CA TRP A 274 -22.51 -32.81 23.18
C TRP A 274 -21.10 -32.63 22.63
N PHE A 275 -20.70 -33.49 21.68
CA PHE A 275 -19.42 -33.37 20.99
C PHE A 275 -19.30 -32.03 20.26
N VAL A 276 -20.36 -31.63 19.55
CA VAL A 276 -20.41 -30.31 18.86
C VAL A 276 -20.34 -29.17 19.87
N LEU A 277 -21.11 -29.20 20.96
CA LEU A 277 -21.12 -28.14 21.98
C LEU A 277 -19.75 -27.98 22.66
N TYR A 278 -19.05 -29.08 22.91
CA TYR A 278 -17.73 -29.08 23.55
C TYR A 278 -16.63 -28.53 22.63
N HIS A 279 -16.70 -28.81 21.33
CA HIS A 279 -15.72 -28.32 20.36
C HIS A 279 -16.05 -26.95 19.76
N LEU A 280 -17.26 -26.45 19.97
CA LEU A 280 -17.70 -25.13 19.51
C LEU A 280 -16.77 -24.00 20.01
N PRO A 281 -16.41 -23.92 21.32
CA PRO A 281 -15.43 -22.95 21.81
C PRO A 281 -14.10 -22.97 21.05
N THR A 282 -13.55 -24.16 20.80
CA THR A 282 -12.25 -24.34 20.14
C THR A 282 -12.29 -23.92 18.68
N LEU A 283 -13.34 -24.29 17.94
CA LEU A 283 -13.56 -23.87 16.56
C LEU A 283 -13.73 -22.35 16.45
N VAL A 284 -14.50 -21.77 17.39
CA VAL A 284 -14.82 -20.34 17.43
C VAL A 284 -13.59 -19.50 17.82
N LEU A 285 -12.73 -20.01 18.71
CA LEU A 285 -11.44 -19.41 19.03
C LEU A 285 -10.46 -19.51 17.84
N ALA A 286 -10.40 -20.67 17.17
CA ALA A 286 -9.57 -20.85 15.97
C ALA A 286 -9.97 -19.89 14.83
N LEU A 287 -11.28 -19.68 14.62
CA LEU A 287 -11.80 -18.68 13.69
C LEU A 287 -11.40 -17.24 14.07
N SER A 288 -11.34 -16.91 15.36
CA SER A 288 -10.90 -15.58 15.83
C SER A 288 -9.44 -15.28 15.45
N PHE A 289 -8.55 -16.28 15.48
CA PHE A 289 -7.16 -16.13 15.06
C PHE A 289 -6.98 -16.02 13.53
N CYS A 290 -8.01 -16.35 12.75
CA CYS A 290 -8.02 -16.10 11.32
C CYS A 290 -8.31 -14.63 10.96
N VAL A 291 -8.77 -13.82 11.92
CA VAL A 291 -9.07 -12.39 11.72
C VAL A 291 -7.81 -11.55 11.96
N GLN A 292 -7.50 -10.64 11.03
CA GLN A 292 -6.24 -9.89 10.97
C GLN A 292 -6.06 -8.79 12.03
N GLU A 293 -7.11 -8.44 12.74
CA GLU A 293 -7.10 -7.30 13.63
C GLU A 293 -6.89 -7.77 15.07
N MET A 294 -6.22 -6.93 15.88
CA MET A 294 -6.45 -7.02 17.33
C MET A 294 -7.97 -7.04 17.52
N PRO A 295 -8.53 -8.05 18.20
CA PRO A 295 -9.97 -8.20 18.30
C PRO A 295 -10.55 -6.94 18.93
N ARG A 296 -11.24 -6.14 18.12
CA ARG A 296 -12.00 -4.99 18.58
C ARG A 296 -13.39 -5.48 18.93
N PHE A 297 -13.67 -5.58 20.22
CA PHE A 297 -14.99 -5.91 20.73
C PHE A 297 -15.89 -4.68 20.66
N GLU A 298 -16.29 -4.33 19.43
CA GLU A 298 -17.18 -3.22 19.14
C GLU A 298 -18.40 -3.72 18.37
N ILE A 299 -19.55 -3.07 18.55
CA ILE A 299 -20.72 -3.28 17.70
C ILE A 299 -20.50 -2.40 16.45
N PRO A 300 -20.25 -2.96 15.26
CA PRO A 300 -20.03 -2.15 14.07
C PRO A 300 -21.29 -1.35 13.73
N PRO A 301 -21.15 -0.10 13.26
CA PRO A 301 -22.30 0.68 12.82
C PRO A 301 -22.99 -0.04 11.66
N LEU A 302 -24.32 -0.10 11.70
CA LEU A 302 -25.09 -0.70 10.62
C LEU A 302 -24.82 0.05 9.30
N PRO A 303 -24.64 -0.66 8.17
CA PRO A 303 -24.40 -0.04 6.88
C PRO A 303 -25.67 0.67 6.39
N ARG A 304 -25.86 1.92 6.82
CA ARG A 304 -26.98 2.78 6.40
C ARG A 304 -26.59 3.59 5.18
N ARG A 305 -27.61 4.03 4.43
CA ARG A 305 -27.46 4.98 3.31
C ARG A 305 -27.09 6.35 3.87
N SER A 306 -26.08 6.98 3.29
CA SER A 306 -25.74 8.38 3.56
C SER A 306 -26.74 9.31 2.87
N ALA A 307 -27.15 10.36 3.60
CA ALA A 307 -27.94 11.47 3.06
C ALA A 307 -27.06 12.62 2.53
N ALA A 308 -25.73 12.49 2.62
CA ALA A 308 -24.81 13.50 2.12
C ALA A 308 -24.84 13.60 0.60
N ALA A 309 -24.83 14.82 0.08
CA ALA A 309 -24.78 15.09 -1.36
C ALA A 309 -23.38 14.85 -1.96
N ASP A 310 -22.33 15.02 -1.15
CA ASP A 310 -20.93 14.88 -1.54
C ASP A 310 -20.10 14.28 -0.39
N TRP A 311 -18.94 13.71 -0.72
CA TRP A 311 -17.96 13.17 0.23
C TRP A 311 -17.22 14.24 1.01
N ARG A 312 -17.31 15.50 0.58
CA ARG A 312 -16.71 16.66 1.25
C ARG A 312 -17.50 17.01 2.50
N ARG A 313 -16.79 17.22 3.61
CA ARG A 313 -17.39 17.72 4.83
C ARG A 313 -17.79 19.16 4.63
N ALA A 314 -19.06 19.48 4.92
CA ALA A 314 -19.49 20.88 4.95
C ALA A 314 -18.69 21.64 6.03
N PRO A 315 -18.19 22.85 5.74
CA PRO A 315 -17.52 23.66 6.76
C PRO A 315 -18.47 23.84 7.95
N ARG A 316 -17.99 23.49 9.14
CA ARG A 316 -18.77 23.66 10.37
C ARG A 316 -19.08 25.16 10.51
N PRO A 317 -20.35 25.59 10.63
CA PRO A 317 -20.64 26.99 10.82
C PRO A 317 -19.92 27.46 12.08
N ALA A 318 -19.17 28.56 11.97
CA ALA A 318 -18.50 29.17 13.10
C ALA A 318 -19.57 29.44 14.18
N ARG A 319 -19.34 28.94 15.39
CA ARG A 319 -20.14 29.35 16.54
C ARG A 319 -19.93 30.84 16.71
N ALA A 320 -20.97 31.63 16.43
CA ALA A 320 -21.05 33.03 16.80
C ALA A 320 -21.11 33.16 18.33
#